data_AF-X0VI84-F1
#
_entry.id   AF-X0VI84-F1
#
_cell.length_a   1.000
_cell.length_b   1.000
_cell.length_c   1.000
_cell.angle_alpha   90.00
_cell.angle_beta   90.00
_cell.angle_gamma   90.00
#
_symmetry.space_group_name_H-M   'P 1'
#
loop_
_entity.id
_entity.type
_entity.pdbx_description
1 polymer ?
#
loop_
_entity_poly.entity_id
_entity_poly.type
_entity_poly.pdbx_seq_one_letter_code
_entity_poly.pdbx_strand_id
1 'polypeptide(L)' 'MNKELEERTKQFKRTFETIDGQAVLKYLEEKYYHKRTYSKDASHHTSFREGQRDVVSEIRKKVLEVLK' A
#
# COMPACT_ATOMS: atom_id res chain seq x y z
N MET A 1 -22.98 -2.57 -2.83
CA MET A 1 -21.52 -2.37 -2.96
C MET A 1 -21.19 -2.27 -4.44
N ASN A 2 -20.30 -1.36 -4.86
CA ASN A 2 -20.08 -1.04 -6.27
C ASN A 2 -19.32 -2.20 -6.96
N LYS A 3 -19.90 -2.86 -7.98
CA LYS A 3 -19.31 -4.05 -8.63
C LYS A 3 -17.89 -3.81 -9.16
N GLU A 4 -17.61 -2.58 -9.60
CA GLU A 4 -16.27 -2.18 -10.04
C GLU A 4 -15.23 -2.23 -8.92
N LEU A 5 -15.62 -1.86 -7.70
CA LEU A 5 -14.74 -1.88 -6.54
C LEU A 5 -14.40 -3.32 -6.13
N GLU A 6 -15.36 -4.24 -6.20
CA GLU A 6 -15.15 -5.66 -5.92
C GLU A 6 -14.15 -6.29 -6.91
N GLU A 7 -14.30 -5.99 -8.20
CA GLU A 7 -13.42 -6.55 -9.22
C GLU A 7 -12.00 -6.00 -9.09
N ARG A 8 -11.85 -4.70 -8.82
CA ARG A 8 -10.54 -4.11 -8.50
C ARG A 8 -9.91 -4.79 -7.29
N THR A 9 -10.65 -5.03 -6.21
CA THR A 9 -10.11 -5.75 -5.03
C THR A 9 -9.62 -7.16 -5.38
N LYS A 10 -10.37 -7.91 -6.21
CA LYS A 10 -9.93 -9.24 -6.66
C LYS A 10 -8.64 -9.18 -7.49
N GLN A 11 -8.49 -8.17 -8.35
CA GLN A 11 -7.27 -7.99 -9.16
C GLN A 11 -6.05 -7.68 -8.28
N PHE A 12 -6.20 -6.81 -7.29
CA PHE A 12 -5.14 -6.53 -6.31
C PHE A 12 -4.74 -7.80 -5.56
N LYS A 13 -5.73 -8.54 -5.04
CA LYS A 13 -5.50 -9.80 -4.34
C LYS A 13 -4.73 -10.80 -5.21
N ARG A 14 -5.23 -11.10 -6.43
CA ARG A 14 -4.56 -12.02 -7.37
C ARG A 14 -3.12 -11.62 -7.68
N THR A 15 -2.86 -10.32 -7.83
CA THR A 15 -1.50 -9.82 -8.13
C THR A 15 -0.55 -10.06 -6.96
N PHE A 16 -0.98 -9.70 -5.76
CA PHE A 16 -0.14 -9.72 -4.55
C PHE A 16 -0.18 -11.06 -3.77
N GLU A 17 -1.00 -12.02 -4.19
CA GLU A 17 -0.95 -13.41 -3.71
C GLU A 17 0.18 -14.23 -4.34
N THR A 18 0.75 -13.76 -5.45
CA THR A 18 1.93 -14.40 -6.07
C THR A 18 3.18 -14.22 -5.20
N ILE A 19 4.16 -15.12 -5.32
CA ILE A 19 5.45 -15.03 -4.59
C ILE A 19 6.13 -13.68 -4.88
N ASP A 20 6.21 -13.30 -6.16
CA ASP A 20 6.83 -12.04 -6.57
C ASP A 20 6.01 -10.83 -6.08
N GLY A 21 4.68 -10.92 -6.14
CA GLY A 21 3.78 -9.91 -5.60
C GLY A 21 4.02 -9.67 -4.11
N GLN A 22 4.13 -10.74 -3.31
CA GLN A 22 4.44 -10.64 -1.88
C GLN A 22 5.81 -10.01 -1.63
N ALA A 23 6.83 -10.36 -2.42
CA ALA A 23 8.16 -9.77 -2.32
C ALA A 23 8.14 -8.25 -2.59
N VAL A 24 7.41 -7.83 -3.63
CA VAL A 24 7.22 -6.40 -3.95
C VAL A 24 6.44 -5.69 -2.85
N LEU A 25 5.36 -6.27 -2.33
CA LEU A 25 4.58 -5.67 -1.25
C LEU A 25 5.44 -5.46 -0.01
N LYS A 26 6.21 -6.47 0.39
CA LYS A 26 7.14 -6.37 1.52
C LYS A 26 8.16 -5.25 1.34
N TYR A 27 8.76 -5.15 0.15
CA TYR A 27 9.69 -4.05 -0.16
C TYR A 27 9.03 -2.67 -0.03
N LEU A 28 7.80 -2.52 -0.53
CA LEU A 28 7.04 -1.27 -0.44
C LEU A 28 6.71 -0.91 1.02
N GLU A 29 6.33 -1.89 1.84
CA GLU A 29 6.05 -1.70 3.26
C GLU A 29 7.28 -1.23 4.03
N GLU A 30 8.44 -1.87 3.81
CA GLU A 30 9.71 -1.51 4.44
C GLU A 30 10.19 -0.11 4.03
N LYS A 31 9.98 0.28 2.77
CA LYS A 31 10.47 1.56 2.23
C LYS A 31 9.58 2.74 2.59
N TYR A 32 8.26 2.57 2.56
CA TYR A 32 7.33 3.70 2.57
C TYR A 32 6.30 3.63 3.70
N TYR A 33 5.88 2.43 4.11
CA TYR A 33 4.82 2.30 5.11
C TYR A 33 5.34 2.54 6.53
N HIS A 34 6.43 1.87 6.91
CA HIS A 34 6.94 1.89 8.28
C HIS A 34 7.86 3.07 8.62
N LYS A 35 8.32 3.84 7.63
CA LYS A 35 9.25 4.93 7.87
C LYS A 35 8.53 6.18 8.36
N ARG A 36 8.79 6.60 9.60
CA ARG A 36 8.31 7.90 10.11
C ARG A 36 8.87 9.04 9.26
N THR A 37 7.98 9.97 8.94
CA THR A 37 8.14 11.00 7.90
C THR A 37 8.48 12.37 8.44
N TYR A 38 8.45 12.54 9.76
CA TYR A 38 8.78 13.80 10.41
C TYR A 38 10.27 14.11 10.26
N SER A 39 10.58 14.99 9.32
CA SER A 39 11.84 15.73 9.21
C SER A 39 11.53 17.19 9.54
N LYS A 40 12.17 17.74 10.57
CA LYS A 40 11.93 19.10 11.06
C LYS A 40 12.23 20.18 10.00
N ASP A 41 13.08 19.84 9.02
CA ASP A 41 13.61 20.78 8.01
C ASP A 41 13.03 20.58 6.60
N ALA A 42 12.01 19.72 6.41
CA ALA A 42 11.61 19.31 5.05
C ALA A 42 10.09 19.06 4.91
N SER A 43 9.26 20.09 5.06
CA SER A 43 7.79 19.99 4.99
C SER A 43 7.28 19.37 3.68
N HIS A 44 7.89 19.71 2.54
CA HIS A 44 7.53 19.15 1.22
C HIS A 44 7.84 17.64 1.13
N HIS A 45 8.93 17.19 1.75
CA HIS A 45 9.29 15.77 1.78
C HIS A 45 8.37 14.98 2.71
N THR A 46 7.82 15.60 3.75
CA THR A 46 6.81 14.99 4.62
C THR A 46 5.54 14.69 3.82
N SER A 47 4.97 15.67 3.10
CA SER A 47 3.73 15.46 2.33
C SER A 47 3.89 14.43 1.20
N PHE A 48 5.01 14.45 0.48
CA PHE A 48 5.29 13.47 -0.58
C PHE A 48 5.37 12.04 -0.04
N ARG A 49 6.06 11.86 1.10
CA ARG A 49 6.22 10.55 1.73
C ARG A 49 4.93 10.05 2.41
N GLU A 50 4.08 10.94 2.93
CA GLU A 50 2.72 10.57 3.38
C GLU A 50 1.87 10.05 2.21
N GLY A 51 1.90 10.71 1.04
CA GLY A 51 1.19 10.22 -0.14
C GLY A 51 1.67 8.84 -0.62
N GLN A 52 2.98 8.56 -0.52
CA GLN A 52 3.51 7.21 -0.78
C GLN A 52 3.01 6.19 0.24
N ARG A 53 2.93 6.56 1.53
CA ARG A 53 2.39 5.69 2.57
C ARG A 53 0.91 5.38 2.34
N ASP A 54 0.12 6.36 1.91
CA ASP A 54 -1.31 6.17 1.62
C ASP A 54 -1.54 5.17 0.48
N VAL A 55 -0.73 5.25 -0.59
CA VAL A 55 -0.78 4.27 -1.69
C VAL A 55 -0.46 2.86 -1.19
N VAL A 56 0.61 2.70 -0.41
CA VAL A 56 0.98 1.38 0.14
C VAL A 56 -0.06 0.88 1.14
N SER A 57 -0.66 1.76 1.93
CA SER A 57 -1.76 1.45 2.85
C SER A 57 -2.98 0.93 2.11
N GLU A 58 -3.34 1.57 0.99
CA GLU A 58 -4.48 1.15 0.17
C GLU A 58 -4.24 -0.21 -0.50
N ILE A 59 -3.01 -0.47 -0.99
CA ILE A 59 -2.61 -1.79 -1.51
C ILE A 59 -2.77 -2.83 -0.40
N ARG A 60 -2.16 -2.58 0.76
CA ARG A 60 -2.20 -3.49 1.91
C ARG A 60 -3.64 -3.76 2.36
N LYS A 61 -4.49 -2.73 2.41
CA LYS A 61 -5.91 -2.84 2.74
C LYS A 61 -6.63 -3.75 1.75
N LYS A 62 -6.50 -3.51 0.44
CA LYS A 62 -7.14 -4.35 -0.59
C LYS A 62 -6.63 -5.79 -0.61
N VAL A 63 -5.38 -6.02 -0.24
CA VAL A 63 -4.77 -7.37 -0.17
C VAL A 63 -5.17 -8.10 1.12
N LEU A 64 -5.21 -7.42 2.27
CA LEU A 64 -5.45 -8.03 3.58
C LEU A 64 -6.91 -8.00 4.06
N GLU A 65 -7.76 -7.07 3.63
CA GLU A 65 -9.17 -7.00 4.06
C GLU A 65 -10.04 -8.14 3.53
N VAL A 66 -9.54 -8.96 2.60
CA VAL A 66 -10.24 -10.17 2.12
C VAL A 66 -9.93 -11.40 3.02
N LEU A 67 -9.25 -11.22 4.15
CA LEU A 67 -8.90 -12.28 5.11
C LEU A 67 -9.62 -12.17 6.47
N LYS A 68 -10.65 -11.32 6.58
CA LYS A 68 -11.62 -11.32 7.68
C LYS A 68 -13.01 -11.63 7.14
#